data_AF-A0A7V0J9N9-F1
#
_entry.id   AF-A0A7V0J9N9-F1
#
_cell.length_a   1.000
_cell.length_b   1.000
_cell.length_c   1.000
_cell.angle_alpha   90.00
_cell.angle_beta   90.00
_cell.angle_gamma   90.00
#
_symmetry.space_group_name_H-M   'P 1'
#
loop_
_entity.id
_entity.type
_entity.pdbx_description
1 polymer ?
#
loop_
_entity_poly.entity_id
_entity_poly.type
_entity_poly.pdbx_seq_one_letter_code
_entity_poly.pdbx_strand_id
1 'polypeptide(L)'
;MNTFLSTFIFFYSVYGTAHVYAFLKVKYTFHPDVPESVSLGLFLALMMFSPSLMRFCSLRFSKRFSRTVAYVSYSWMALLLFF
;
A
#
# COMPACT_ATOMS: atom_id res chain seq x y z
N MET A 1 -21.66 2.53 -14.79
CA MET A 1 -20.55 3.35 -14.24
C MET A 1 -20.53 3.36 -12.72
N ASN A 2 -21.68 3.29 -12.03
CA ASN A 2 -21.77 3.38 -10.56
C ASN A 2 -21.16 2.18 -9.80
N THR A 3 -21.19 0.97 -10.36
CA THR A 3 -20.65 -0.24 -9.70
C THR A 3 -19.12 -0.22 -9.58
N PHE A 4 -18.42 0.14 -10.66
CA PHE A 4 -16.95 0.20 -10.68
C PHE A 4 -16.39 1.19 -9.66
N LEU A 5 -16.98 2.38 -9.56
CA LEU A 5 -16.55 3.42 -8.63
C LEU A 5 -16.75 2.97 -7.17
N SER A 6 -17.91 2.36 -6.88
CA SER A 6 -18.23 1.83 -5.55
C SER A 6 -17.26 0.73 -5.12
N THR A 7 -16.96 -0.23 -6.00
CA THR A 7 -15.98 -1.30 -5.72
C THR A 7 -14.59 -0.72 -5.48
N PHE A 8 -14.16 0.25 -6.30
CA PHE A 8 -12.85 0.88 -6.14
C PHE A 8 -12.71 1.60 -4.80
N ILE A 9 -13.71 2.40 -4.43
CA ILE A 9 -13.74 3.13 -3.15
C ILE A 9 -13.75 2.15 -1.98
N PHE A 10 -14.54 1.07 -2.07
CA PHE A 10 -14.59 0.06 -1.02
C PHE A 10 -13.22 -0.58 -0.76
N PHE A 11 -12.56 -1.05 -1.81
CA PHE A 11 -11.22 -1.64 -1.67
C PHE A 11 -10.19 -0.64 -1.17
N TYR A 12 -10.18 0.59 -1.68
CA TYR A 12 -9.28 1.64 -1.21
C TYR A 12 -9.53 2.03 0.25
N SER A 13 -10.79 2.04 0.68
CA SER A 13 -11.17 2.34 2.06
C SER A 13 -10.69 1.24 3.01
N VAL A 14 -11.01 -0.03 2.73
CA VAL A 14 -10.57 -1.18 3.54
C VAL A 14 -9.04 -1.29 3.56
N TYR A 15 -8.40 -1.11 2.42
CA TYR A 15 -6.94 -1.17 2.32
C TYR A 15 -6.27 0.01 3.03
N GLY A 16 -6.84 1.21 2.90
CA GLY A 16 -6.36 2.41 3.58
C GLY A 16 -6.50 2.31 5.10
N THR A 17 -7.62 1.81 5.61
CA THR A 17 -7.80 1.60 7.05
C THR A 17 -6.84 0.55 7.59
N ALA A 18 -6.53 -0.50 6.83
CA ALA A 18 -5.50 -1.47 7.22
C ALA A 18 -4.11 -0.83 7.34
N HIS A 19 -3.74 0.10 6.43
CA HIS A 19 -2.46 0.84 6.53
C HIS A 19 -2.43 1.77 7.74
N VAL A 20 -3.52 2.49 8.01
CA VAL A 20 -3.63 3.34 9.21
C VAL A 20 -3.55 2.50 10.48
N TYR A 21 -4.20 1.33 10.51
CA TYR A 21 -4.12 0.40 11.63
C TYR A 21 -2.69 -0.07 11.88
N ALA A 22 -1.98 -0.51 10.83
CA ALA A 22 -0.58 -0.93 10.93
C ALA A 22 0.32 0.23 11.43
N PHE A 23 0.12 1.45 10.93
CA PHE A 23 0.83 2.64 11.39
C PHE A 23 0.64 2.86 12.91
N LEU A 24 -0.61 2.84 13.36
CA LEU A 24 -0.95 3.02 14.77
C LEU A 24 -0.35 1.90 15.62
N LYS A 25 -0.45 0.65 15.18
CA LYS A 25 0.09 -0.50 15.92
C LYS A 25 1.60 -0.40 16.10
N VAL A 26 2.34 -0.02 15.05
CA VAL A 26 3.79 0.24 15.14
C VAL A 26 4.07 1.42 16.08
N LYS A 27 3.31 2.51 15.95
CA LYS A 27 3.47 3.70 16.79
C LYS A 27 3.26 3.40 18.28
N TYR A 28 2.25 2.61 18.63
CA TYR A 28 1.98 2.22 20.03
C TYR A 28 2.92 1.16 20.57
N THR A 29 3.47 0.28 19.73
CA THR A 29 4.36 -0.80 20.20
C THR A 29 5.79 -0.32 20.37
N PHE A 30 6.31 0.42 19.38
CA PHE A 30 7.72 0.77 19.32
C PHE A 30 8.02 2.21 19.75
N HIS A 31 7.00 3.05 19.94
CA HIS A 31 7.13 4.48 20.27
C HIS A 31 8.20 5.21 19.42
N PRO A 32 8.14 5.11 18.08
CA PRO A 32 9.11 5.72 17.19
C PRO A 32 9.10 7.25 17.31
N ASP A 33 10.26 7.86 17.14
CA ASP A 33 10.40 9.31 17.13
C ASP A 33 9.65 9.93 15.93
N VAL A 34 9.46 11.25 15.96
CA VAL A 34 8.76 11.99 14.89
C VAL A 34 9.31 11.71 13.48
N PRO A 35 10.63 11.77 13.20
CA PRO A 35 11.15 11.49 11.86
C PRO A 35 10.86 10.05 11.38
N GLU A 36 10.95 9.07 12.28
CA GLU A 36 10.69 7.66 11.97
C GLU A 36 9.21 7.43 11.68
N SER A 37 8.33 8.05 12.49
CA SER A 37 6.89 8.06 12.26
C SER A 37 6.54 8.69 10.90
N VAL A 38 7.14 9.82 10.55
CA VAL A 38 6.88 10.47 9.25
C VAL A 38 7.36 9.59 8.09
N SER A 39 8.56 9.01 8.20
CA SER A 39 9.10 8.10 7.19
C SER A 39 8.20 6.87 6.99
N LEU A 40 7.73 6.26 8.08
CA LEU A 40 6.85 5.09 8.04
C LEU A 40 5.47 5.44 7.47
N GLY A 41 4.91 6.60 7.84
CA GLY A 41 3.66 7.10 7.29
C GLY A 41 3.74 7.35 5.78
N LEU A 42 4.81 8.00 5.31
CA LEU A 42 5.07 8.21 3.88
C LEU A 42 5.22 6.89 3.13
N PHE A 43 5.96 5.94 3.70
CA PHE A 43 6.15 4.62 3.11
C PHE A 43 4.80 3.89 2.93
N LEU A 44 3.96 3.86 3.96
CA LEU A 44 2.63 3.24 3.91
C LEU A 44 1.71 3.96 2.91
N ALA A 45 1.75 5.30 2.86
CA ALA A 45 0.97 6.08 1.91
C ALA A 45 1.37 5.79 0.46
N LEU A 46 2.67 5.68 0.16
CA LEU A 46 3.15 5.29 -1.16
C LEU A 46 2.70 3.87 -1.53
N MET A 47 2.76 2.94 -0.58
CA MET A 47 2.31 1.57 -0.80
C MET A 47 0.81 1.44 -1.08
N MET A 48 -0.02 2.37 -0.58
CA MET A 48 -1.44 2.45 -0.91
C MET A 48 -1.68 2.60 -2.43
N PHE A 49 -0.74 3.20 -3.16
CA PHE A 49 -0.81 3.39 -4.61
C PHE A 49 -0.15 2.26 -5.43
N SER A 50 0.38 1.22 -4.79
CA SER A 50 0.95 0.05 -5.46
C SER A 50 0.09 -0.52 -6.61
N PRO A 51 -1.22 -0.79 -6.44
CA PRO A 51 -2.03 -1.33 -7.54
C PRO A 51 -2.16 -0.35 -8.73
N SER A 52 -2.18 0.96 -8.47
CA SER A 52 -2.16 1.98 -9.53
C SER A 52 -0.81 2.05 -10.23
N LEU A 53 0.28 2.02 -9.48
CA LEU A 53 1.67 1.99 -9.98
C LEU A 53 1.91 0.76 -10.85
N MET A 54 1.43 -0.40 -10.42
CA MET A 54 1.49 -1.66 -11.16
C MET A 54 0.74 -1.55 -12.50
N ARG A 55 -0.46 -0.95 -12.50
CA ARG A 55 -1.22 -0.72 -13.73
C ARG A 55 -0.52 0.25 -14.67
N PHE A 56 0.06 1.33 -14.14
CA PHE A 56 0.85 2.27 -14.94
C PHE A 56 2.11 1.60 -15.51
N CYS A 57 2.81 0.79 -14.72
CA CYS A 57 3.97 0.02 -15.16
C CYS A 57 3.61 -0.96 -16.26
N SER A 58 2.51 -1.69 -16.10
CA SER A 58 2.02 -2.64 -17.10
C SER A 58 1.65 -1.99 -18.44
N LEU A 59 1.28 -0.71 -18.43
CA LEU A 59 0.90 0.02 -19.64
C LEU A 59 2.11 0.60 -20.40
N ARG A 60 3.23 0.89 -19.72
CA ARG A 60 4.37 1.59 -20.33
C ARG A 60 5.68 0.79 -20.38
N PHE A 61 5.86 -0.24 -19.56
CA PHE A 61 7.14 -0.90 -19.37
C PHE A 61 7.15 -2.36 -19.85
N SER A 62 8.36 -2.89 -20.05
CA SER A 62 8.61 -4.28 -20.43
C SER A 62 8.05 -5.26 -19.40
N LYS A 63 7.58 -6.43 -19.86
CA LYS A 63 7.03 -7.53 -19.04
C LYS A 63 7.91 -7.88 -17.82
N ARG A 64 9.24 -7.81 -17.98
CA ARG A 64 10.20 -8.12 -16.90
C ARG A 64 10.12 -7.11 -15.76
N PHE A 65 10.01 -5.82 -16.08
CA PHE A 65 9.96 -4.74 -15.09
C PHE A 65 8.63 -4.76 -14.33
N SER A 66 7.51 -4.91 -15.05
CA SER A 66 6.18 -5.01 -14.44
C SER A 66 6.08 -6.20 -13.49
N ARG A 67 6.75 -7.32 -13.80
CA ARG A 67 6.77 -8.50 -12.91
C ARG A 67 7.55 -8.24 -11.61
N THR A 68 8.69 -7.57 -11.68
CA THR A 68 9.46 -7.20 -10.48
C THR A 68 8.66 -6.25 -9.58
N VAL A 69 8.04 -5.23 -10.17
CA VAL A 69 7.18 -4.30 -9.44
C VAL A 69 6.00 -5.03 -8.79
N ALA A 70 5.39 -6.01 -9.50
CA ALA A 70 4.35 -6.86 -8.94
C ALA A 70 4.81 -7.56 -7.65
N TYR A 71 5.95 -8.23 -7.71
CA TYR A 71 6.45 -8.99 -6.56
C TYR A 71 6.72 -8.10 -5.36
N VAL A 72 7.32 -6.92 -5.57
CA VAL A 72 7.58 -5.97 -4.48
C VAL A 72 6.27 -5.45 -3.89
N SER A 73 5.35 -4.99 -4.74
CA SER A 73 4.06 -4.42 -4.32
C SER A 73 3.15 -5.44 -3.63
N TYR A 74 3.09 -6.68 -4.11
CA TYR A 74 2.25 -7.74 -3.51
C TYR A 74 2.88 -8.36 -2.27
N SER A 75 4.22 -8.42 -2.15
CA SER A 75 4.86 -8.93 -0.94
C SER A 75 4.53 -8.07 0.29
N TRP A 76 4.32 -6.77 0.09
CA TRP A 76 3.93 -5.86 1.18
C TRP A 76 2.53 -6.19 1.75
N MET A 77 1.59 -6.67 0.92
CA MET A 77 0.27 -7.08 1.41
C MET A 77 0.35 -8.23 2.43
N ALA A 78 1.36 -9.10 2.34
CA ALA A 78 1.55 -10.17 3.31
C ALA A 78 2.05 -9.64 4.68
N LEU A 79 2.82 -8.55 4.70
CA LEU A 79 3.31 -7.96 5.94
C LEU A 79 2.18 -7.33 6.77
N LEU A 80 1.12 -6.84 6.12
CA LEU A 80 -0.07 -6.36 6.82
C LEU A 80 -0.82 -7.47 7.58
N LEU A 81 -0.68 -8.74 7.17
CA LEU A 81 -1.32 -9.87 7.86
C LEU A 81 -0.61 -10.27 9.15
N PHE A 82 0.66 -9.88 9.34
CA PHE A 82 1.38 -10.12 10.59
C PHE A 82 0.95 -9.16 11.72
N PHE A 83 0.15 -8.15 11.39
CA PHE A 83 -0.40 -7.17 12.33
C PHE A 83 -1.91 -7.34 12.48
#